data_AF-A0A935UXD3-F1
#
_entry.id   AF-A0A935UXD3-F1
#
_cell.length_a   1.000
_cell.length_b   1.000
_cell.length_c   1.000
_cell.angle_alpha   90.00
_cell.angle_beta   90.00
_cell.angle_gamma   90.00
#
_symmetry.space_group_name_H-M   'P 1'
#
loop_
_entity.id
_entity.type
_entity.pdbx_description
1 polymer ?
#
loop_
_entity_poly.entity_id
_entity_poly.type
_entity_poly.pdbx_seq_one_letter_code
_entity_poly.pdbx_strand_id
1 'polypeptide(L)'
;MATTDLRFVRLGRGWHPELTRAADLRGLLTLDPALWAANAAPLSTLRMDPVFLKGLDTDGDGRLRIDEVQEGIRWTLDALADTADLELGRDALRLAALKKDGEGGRLQAVAERALTRLGRPGAAELTLAEVRAVRAEEEARGLSEAGLALVSAAEDAALRAFIERVIVIGGAEAHPTGQPAVSAASLDRALAEAAAWVAWVDAGIADAATVLPLGDSTEDALAALEAISDKLHQYFLICDAVALDPALAARSWPDGAGADLLDPVAATAFLARAPLARPRPDGVLDPTGPINPAWAEAVAALAQRAFAPLLGETPITRVTVKALRAKLAAFVAWRAARPTTKAAELPIDIVRADLADTALAAGVRELLQRSHDAAVAFDGIVSLERLILNQQNLLRLVNSFAANLDLYDTGRTAQFEEGTLVVDGRRFSLAVRVPDRARHEAFCKRGTLL
;
A
#
# COMPACT_ATOMS: atom_id res chain seq x y z
N MET A 1 -25.24 -11.25 -42.26
CA MET A 1 -24.64 -12.08 -41.19
C MET A 1 -25.17 -13.48 -41.38
N ALA A 2 -24.30 -14.44 -41.72
CA ALA A 2 -24.73 -15.83 -41.85
C ALA A 2 -25.11 -16.35 -40.46
N THR A 3 -26.40 -16.64 -40.25
CA THR A 3 -26.88 -17.42 -39.11
C THR A 3 -26.19 -18.78 -39.17
N THR A 4 -25.22 -18.99 -38.28
CA THR A 4 -24.57 -20.30 -38.18
C THR A 4 -25.53 -21.16 -37.37
N ASP A 5 -26.25 -22.07 -38.04
CA ASP A 5 -27.16 -22.99 -37.36
C ASP A 5 -26.36 -23.88 -36.41
N LEU A 6 -26.47 -23.59 -35.11
CA LEU A 6 -25.96 -24.47 -34.06
C LEU A 6 -26.70 -25.80 -34.13
N ARG A 7 -25.93 -26.89 -34.12
CA ARG A 7 -26.49 -28.23 -33.99
C ARG A 7 -26.77 -28.49 -32.52
N PHE A 8 -27.78 -29.31 -32.25
CA PHE A 8 -28.14 -29.70 -30.90
C PHE A 8 -28.15 -31.22 -30.78
N VAL A 9 -27.63 -31.69 -29.66
CA VAL A 9 -27.69 -33.10 -29.24
C VAL A 9 -28.60 -33.24 -28.03
N ARG A 10 -29.35 -34.33 -27.97
CA ARG A 10 -30.21 -34.64 -26.84
C ARG A 10 -29.43 -35.48 -25.83
N LEU A 11 -29.15 -34.90 -24.66
CA LEU A 11 -28.47 -35.57 -23.55
C LEU A 11 -29.37 -35.51 -22.31
N GLY A 12 -29.58 -36.67 -21.68
CA GLY A 12 -30.58 -36.81 -20.62
C GLY A 12 -31.97 -36.35 -21.09
N ARG A 13 -32.51 -35.31 -20.45
CA ARG A 13 -33.82 -34.73 -20.79
C ARG A 13 -33.75 -33.41 -21.56
N GLY A 14 -32.55 -32.87 -21.77
CA GLY A 14 -32.32 -31.55 -22.37
C GLY A 14 -31.74 -31.61 -23.79
N TRP A 15 -31.80 -30.47 -24.47
CA TRP A 15 -31.09 -30.21 -25.71
C TRP A 15 -29.87 -29.36 -25.42
N HIS A 16 -28.71 -29.78 -25.92
CA HIS A 16 -27.43 -29.15 -25.67
C HIS A 16 -26.80 -28.76 -27.01
N PRO A 17 -26.27 -27.53 -27.16
CA PRO A 17 -25.59 -27.15 -28.39
C PRO A 17 -24.30 -27.97 -28.57
N GLU A 18 -24.07 -28.47 -29.78
CA GLU A 18 -22.86 -29.20 -30.15
C GLU A 18 -21.76 -28.19 -30.52
N LEU A 19 -20.70 -28.13 -29.71
CA LEU A 19 -19.64 -27.11 -29.80
C LEU A 19 -18.29 -27.77 -30.08
N THR A 20 -18.11 -28.28 -31.30
CA THR A 20 -16.92 -29.06 -31.67
C THR A 20 -15.95 -28.28 -32.55
N ARG A 21 -16.42 -27.21 -33.20
CA ARG A 21 -15.67 -26.43 -34.18
C ARG A 21 -15.63 -24.97 -33.78
N ALA A 22 -14.62 -24.25 -34.28
CA ALA A 22 -14.50 -22.82 -34.06
C ALA A 22 -15.68 -22.04 -34.69
N ALA A 23 -16.29 -22.58 -35.76
CA ALA A 23 -17.50 -22.02 -36.34
C ALA A 23 -18.69 -22.02 -35.36
N ASP A 24 -18.78 -23.02 -34.47
CA ASP A 24 -19.90 -23.15 -33.53
C ASP A 24 -19.84 -22.05 -32.45
N LEU A 25 -18.64 -21.52 -32.15
CA LEU A 25 -18.46 -20.37 -31.26
C LEU A 25 -19.20 -19.12 -31.74
N ARG A 26 -19.31 -18.90 -33.06
CA ARG A 26 -20.09 -17.79 -33.61
C ARG A 26 -21.57 -17.93 -33.30
N GLY A 27 -22.08 -19.16 -33.28
CA GLY A 27 -23.47 -19.44 -32.94
C GLY A 27 -23.81 -19.11 -31.49
N LEU A 28 -22.85 -19.28 -30.56
CA LEU A 28 -23.03 -18.93 -29.15
C LEU A 28 -23.24 -17.43 -28.93
N LEU A 29 -22.74 -16.57 -29.82
CA LEU A 29 -22.91 -15.11 -29.71
C LEU A 29 -24.36 -14.66 -29.83
N THR A 30 -25.22 -15.51 -30.41
CA THR A 30 -26.65 -15.24 -30.60
C THR A 30 -27.54 -16.29 -29.94
N LEU A 31 -26.96 -17.23 -29.21
CA LEU A 31 -27.72 -18.29 -28.53
C LEU A 31 -28.53 -17.68 -27.38
N ASP A 32 -29.82 -17.97 -27.35
CA ASP A 32 -30.72 -17.56 -26.27
C ASP A 32 -30.16 -18.04 -24.91
N PRO A 33 -30.00 -17.16 -23.90
CA PRO A 33 -29.58 -17.55 -22.55
C PRO A 33 -30.34 -18.72 -21.95
N ALA A 34 -31.60 -18.96 -22.32
CA ALA A 34 -32.39 -20.11 -21.87
C ALA A 34 -31.85 -21.47 -22.36
N LEU A 35 -30.98 -21.47 -23.36
CA LEU A 35 -30.32 -22.65 -23.92
C LEU A 35 -28.88 -22.85 -23.39
N TRP A 36 -28.40 -21.96 -22.51
CA TRP A 36 -27.14 -22.14 -21.81
C TRP A 36 -27.35 -23.04 -20.59
N ALA A 37 -26.41 -23.98 -20.38
CA ALA A 37 -26.46 -24.87 -19.24
C ALA A 37 -26.15 -24.16 -17.90
N ALA A 38 -25.35 -23.09 -17.95
CA ALA A 38 -25.09 -22.18 -16.83
C ALA A 38 -25.09 -20.73 -17.31
N ASN A 39 -25.72 -19.84 -16.52
CA ASN A 39 -25.76 -18.40 -16.80
C ASN A 39 -24.66 -17.62 -16.07
N ALA A 40 -24.15 -18.18 -14.99
CA ALA A 40 -23.01 -17.66 -14.25
C ALA A 40 -22.31 -18.78 -13.46
N ALA A 41 -20.98 -18.70 -13.32
CA ALA A 41 -20.21 -19.61 -12.46
C ALA A 41 -19.07 -18.87 -11.74
N PRO A 42 -18.81 -19.12 -10.45
CA PRO A 42 -17.63 -18.58 -9.79
C PRO A 42 -16.35 -19.10 -10.44
N LEU A 43 -15.35 -18.23 -10.68
CA LEU A 43 -14.09 -18.65 -11.30
C LEU A 43 -13.40 -19.76 -10.51
N SER A 44 -13.50 -19.70 -9.18
CA SER A 44 -12.95 -20.69 -8.25
C SER A 44 -13.49 -22.12 -8.41
N THR A 45 -14.59 -22.30 -9.15
CA THR A 45 -15.16 -23.62 -9.44
C THR A 45 -14.69 -24.20 -10.76
N LEU A 46 -14.01 -23.42 -11.60
CA LEU A 46 -13.54 -23.85 -12.92
C LEU A 46 -12.05 -24.22 -12.86
N ARG A 47 -11.73 -25.48 -13.14
CA ARG A 47 -10.37 -26.02 -13.17
C ARG A 47 -9.64 -25.70 -14.48
N MET A 48 -9.42 -24.41 -14.71
CA MET A 48 -8.72 -23.89 -15.89
C MET A 48 -7.56 -22.98 -15.50
N ASP A 49 -6.81 -22.49 -16.49
CA ASP A 49 -5.76 -21.51 -16.23
C ASP A 49 -6.36 -20.25 -15.55
N PRO A 50 -5.87 -19.82 -14.38
CA PRO A 50 -6.43 -18.67 -13.66
C PRO A 50 -6.31 -17.35 -14.43
N VAL A 51 -5.26 -17.19 -15.25
CA VAL A 51 -5.06 -15.99 -16.08
C VAL A 51 -6.10 -15.94 -17.18
N PHE A 52 -6.41 -17.10 -17.78
CA PHE A 52 -7.49 -17.23 -18.77
C PHE A 52 -8.84 -16.83 -18.19
N LEU A 53 -9.21 -17.41 -17.04
CA LEU A 53 -10.48 -17.12 -16.37
C LEU A 53 -10.60 -15.64 -15.97
N LYS A 54 -9.54 -15.08 -15.39
CA LYS A 54 -9.49 -13.67 -15.03
C LYS A 54 -9.54 -12.75 -16.26
N GLY A 55 -9.00 -13.18 -17.39
CA GLY A 55 -9.05 -12.43 -18.67
C GLY A 55 -10.43 -12.43 -19.34
N LEU A 56 -11.39 -13.21 -18.82
CA LEU A 56 -12.79 -13.19 -19.25
C LEU A 56 -13.68 -12.39 -18.28
N ASP A 57 -13.38 -12.40 -16.99
CA ASP A 57 -14.09 -11.64 -15.94
C ASP A 57 -13.80 -10.14 -16.07
N THR A 58 -14.63 -9.42 -16.83
CA THR A 58 -14.38 -8.01 -17.19
C THR A 58 -14.80 -7.04 -16.09
N ASP A 59 -15.72 -7.44 -15.22
CA ASP A 59 -16.16 -6.61 -14.08
C ASP A 59 -15.41 -6.91 -12.76
N GLY A 60 -14.63 -8.00 -12.72
CA GLY A 60 -13.75 -8.35 -11.61
C GLY A 60 -14.49 -8.88 -10.39
N ASP A 61 -15.73 -9.36 -10.54
CA ASP A 61 -16.53 -9.88 -9.42
C ASP A 61 -16.18 -11.32 -9.03
N GLY A 62 -15.26 -11.97 -9.76
CA GLY A 62 -14.83 -13.34 -9.53
C GLY A 62 -15.84 -14.39 -10.03
N ARG A 63 -16.75 -14.00 -10.92
CA ARG A 63 -17.71 -14.88 -11.58
C ARG A 63 -17.66 -14.64 -13.09
N LEU A 64 -17.90 -15.72 -13.82
CA LEU A 64 -18.00 -15.69 -15.27
C LEU A 64 -19.47 -15.69 -15.68
N ARG A 65 -19.87 -14.74 -16.52
CA ARG A 65 -21.24 -14.60 -17.07
C ARG A 65 -21.30 -14.83 -18.58
N ILE A 66 -22.52 -15.01 -19.11
CA ILE A 66 -22.74 -15.28 -20.53
C ILE A 66 -22.15 -14.17 -21.42
N ASP A 67 -22.41 -12.92 -21.08
CA ASP A 67 -21.99 -11.74 -21.83
C ASP A 67 -20.46 -11.62 -21.90
N GLU A 68 -19.77 -11.91 -20.80
CA GLU A 68 -18.30 -11.95 -20.72
C GLU A 68 -17.70 -13.07 -21.59
N VAL A 69 -18.30 -14.27 -21.56
CA VAL A 69 -17.90 -15.38 -22.44
C VAL A 69 -18.12 -15.00 -23.90
N GLN A 70 -19.26 -14.40 -24.23
CA GLN A 70 -19.56 -13.94 -25.58
C GLN A 70 -18.61 -12.84 -26.05
N GLU A 71 -18.22 -11.91 -25.17
CA GLU A 71 -17.22 -10.89 -25.46
C GLU A 71 -15.84 -11.52 -25.74
N GLY A 72 -15.40 -12.45 -24.90
CA GLY A 72 -14.15 -13.19 -25.11
C GLY A 72 -14.14 -13.97 -26.42
N ILE A 73 -15.26 -14.61 -26.78
CA ILE A 73 -15.43 -15.27 -28.09
C ILE A 73 -15.30 -14.26 -29.22
N ARG A 74 -16.03 -13.14 -29.16
CA ARG A 74 -16.05 -12.12 -30.21
C ARG A 74 -14.66 -11.56 -30.44
N TRP A 75 -13.98 -11.13 -29.38
CA TRP A 75 -12.62 -10.61 -29.43
C TRP A 75 -11.64 -11.60 -30.07
N THR A 76 -11.72 -12.88 -29.68
CA THR A 76 -10.84 -13.95 -30.22
C THR A 76 -11.06 -14.16 -31.71
N LEU A 77 -12.32 -14.25 -32.15
CA LEU A 77 -12.67 -14.45 -33.56
C LEU A 77 -12.41 -13.19 -34.41
N ASP A 78 -12.43 -12.01 -33.79
CA ASP A 78 -12.09 -10.77 -34.45
C ASP A 78 -10.59 -10.64 -34.71
N ALA A 79 -9.74 -11.20 -33.85
CA ALA A 79 -8.28 -11.24 -34.04
C ALA A 79 -7.80 -12.27 -35.07
N LEU A 80 -8.53 -13.37 -35.27
CA LEU A 80 -8.08 -14.53 -36.06
C LEU A 80 -8.67 -14.58 -37.48
N ALA A 81 -7.81 -14.74 -38.49
CA ALA A 81 -8.17 -15.07 -39.87
C ALA A 81 -8.37 -16.59 -40.05
N ASP A 82 -7.53 -17.40 -39.40
CA ASP A 82 -7.64 -18.86 -39.34
C ASP A 82 -7.94 -19.28 -37.91
N THR A 83 -8.96 -20.13 -37.75
CA THR A 83 -9.48 -20.56 -36.44
C THR A 83 -9.23 -22.06 -36.18
N ALA A 84 -8.49 -22.75 -37.05
CA ALA A 84 -8.23 -24.19 -36.89
C ALA A 84 -7.51 -24.51 -35.57
N ASP A 85 -6.62 -23.63 -35.09
CA ASP A 85 -5.87 -23.87 -33.86
C ASP A 85 -6.74 -23.76 -32.59
N LEU A 86 -7.91 -23.10 -32.65
CA LEU A 86 -8.91 -23.13 -31.57
C LEU A 86 -9.45 -24.55 -31.37
N GLU A 87 -9.75 -25.25 -32.46
CA GLU A 87 -10.29 -26.63 -32.43
C GLU A 87 -9.27 -27.63 -31.87
N LEU A 88 -7.99 -27.39 -32.14
CA LEU A 88 -6.89 -28.20 -31.66
C LEU A 88 -6.48 -27.85 -30.22
N GLY A 89 -6.94 -26.72 -29.67
CA GLY A 89 -6.53 -26.25 -28.34
C GLY A 89 -5.01 -26.02 -28.24
N ARG A 90 -4.37 -25.52 -29.31
CA ARG A 90 -2.91 -25.35 -29.33
C ARG A 90 -2.47 -24.22 -28.40
N ASP A 91 -1.33 -24.42 -27.76
CA ASP A 91 -0.63 -23.42 -26.94
C ASP A 91 0.39 -22.58 -27.73
N ALA A 92 0.41 -22.73 -29.06
CA ALA A 92 1.24 -21.97 -29.97
C ALA A 92 0.39 -21.18 -30.97
N LEU A 93 0.66 -19.89 -31.11
CA LEU A 93 0.03 -19.02 -32.09
C LEU A 93 0.85 -19.00 -33.38
N ARG A 94 0.23 -19.41 -34.49
CA ARG A 94 0.79 -19.17 -35.83
C ARG A 94 0.53 -17.73 -36.23
N LEU A 95 1.58 -16.98 -36.58
CA LEU A 95 1.44 -15.57 -36.98
C LEU A 95 0.60 -15.41 -38.26
N ALA A 96 0.59 -16.43 -39.13
CA ALA A 96 -0.25 -16.47 -40.32
C ALA A 96 -1.76 -16.62 -40.02
N ALA A 97 -2.12 -17.06 -38.81
CA ALA A 97 -3.52 -17.22 -38.40
C ALA A 97 -4.17 -15.90 -37.96
N LEU A 98 -3.39 -14.84 -37.74
CA LEU A 98 -3.89 -13.51 -37.37
C LEU A 98 -4.45 -12.77 -38.59
N LYS A 99 -5.52 -11.98 -38.37
CA LYS A 99 -5.95 -10.98 -39.37
C LYS A 99 -4.87 -9.91 -39.54
N LYS A 100 -4.82 -9.28 -40.70
CA LYS A 100 -3.83 -8.24 -41.03
C LYS A 100 -4.24 -6.85 -40.58
N ASP A 101 -5.52 -6.67 -40.27
CA ASP A 101 -6.13 -5.43 -39.82
C ASP A 101 -6.61 -5.52 -38.37
N GLY A 102 -7.03 -4.37 -37.82
CA GLY A 102 -7.58 -4.25 -36.48
C GLY A 102 -6.69 -4.89 -35.40
N GLU A 103 -7.32 -5.65 -34.52
CA GLU A 103 -6.65 -6.32 -33.40
C GLU A 103 -5.64 -7.39 -33.85
N GLY A 104 -5.95 -8.13 -34.92
CA GLY A 104 -5.03 -9.14 -35.46
C GLY A 104 -3.71 -8.52 -35.95
N GLY A 105 -3.80 -7.39 -36.67
CA GLY A 105 -2.62 -6.66 -37.13
C GLY A 105 -1.77 -6.10 -35.98
N ARG A 106 -2.43 -5.58 -34.93
CA ARG A 106 -1.77 -5.13 -33.70
C ARG A 106 -1.01 -6.27 -33.02
N LEU A 107 -1.68 -7.41 -32.82
CA LEU A 107 -1.08 -8.60 -32.18
C LEU A 107 0.04 -9.20 -33.03
N GLN A 108 -0.04 -9.12 -34.36
CA GLN A 108 1.05 -9.57 -35.23
C GLN A 108 2.32 -8.74 -34.99
N ALA A 109 2.21 -7.42 -34.95
CA ALA A 109 3.36 -6.55 -34.67
C ALA A 109 3.94 -6.76 -33.27
N VAL A 110 3.11 -7.11 -32.28
CA VAL A 110 3.60 -7.51 -30.93
C VAL A 110 4.34 -8.84 -31.00
N ALA A 111 3.76 -9.85 -31.66
CA ALA A 111 4.38 -11.18 -31.78
C ALA A 111 5.74 -11.13 -32.49
N GLU A 112 5.87 -10.34 -33.57
CA GLU A 112 7.13 -10.14 -34.30
C GLU A 112 8.21 -9.47 -33.42
N ARG A 113 7.81 -8.51 -32.58
CA ARG A 113 8.72 -7.89 -31.58
C ARG A 113 9.15 -8.89 -30.51
N ALA A 114 8.21 -9.67 -29.97
CA ALA A 114 8.51 -10.72 -29.00
C ALA A 114 9.47 -11.78 -29.57
N LEU A 115 9.26 -12.21 -30.82
CA LEU A 115 10.15 -13.15 -31.51
C LEU A 115 11.55 -12.58 -31.74
N THR A 116 11.66 -11.30 -32.09
CA THR A 116 12.95 -10.62 -32.22
C THR A 116 13.68 -10.58 -30.87
N ARG A 117 12.96 -10.32 -29.77
CA ARG A 117 13.48 -10.33 -28.39
C ARG A 117 14.05 -11.69 -28.02
N LEU A 118 13.34 -12.75 -28.37
CA LEU A 118 13.75 -14.15 -28.16
C LEU A 118 14.90 -14.60 -29.08
N GLY A 119 15.43 -13.71 -29.93
CA GLY A 119 16.50 -14.04 -30.88
C GLY A 119 16.03 -14.94 -32.03
N ARG A 120 14.72 -14.98 -32.31
CA ARG A 120 14.09 -15.80 -33.36
C ARG A 120 13.33 -14.94 -34.39
N PRO A 121 13.94 -13.90 -34.99
CA PRO A 121 13.25 -13.06 -35.96
C PRO A 121 12.77 -13.89 -37.16
N GLY A 122 11.52 -13.67 -37.58
CA GLY A 122 10.91 -14.37 -38.72
C GLY A 122 10.40 -15.79 -38.43
N ALA A 123 10.39 -16.25 -37.18
CA ALA A 123 9.71 -17.50 -36.84
C ALA A 123 8.20 -17.40 -37.14
N ALA A 124 7.61 -18.51 -37.59
CA ALA A 124 6.21 -18.55 -38.00
C ALA A 124 5.21 -18.73 -36.84
N GLU A 125 5.70 -19.11 -35.66
CA GLU A 125 4.89 -19.39 -34.48
C GLU A 125 5.57 -18.94 -33.18
N LEU A 126 4.74 -18.65 -32.19
CA LEU A 126 5.13 -18.23 -30.84
C LEU A 126 4.31 -18.99 -29.80
N THR A 127 4.96 -19.59 -28.80
CA THR A 127 4.29 -20.39 -27.76
C THR A 127 3.85 -19.56 -26.56
N LEU A 128 2.87 -20.05 -25.80
CA LEU A 128 2.42 -19.43 -24.54
C LEU A 128 3.58 -19.27 -23.54
N ALA A 129 4.44 -20.28 -23.44
CA ALA A 129 5.60 -20.25 -22.54
C ALA A 129 6.59 -19.15 -22.93
N GLU A 130 6.80 -18.93 -24.22
CA GLU A 130 7.66 -17.85 -24.74
C GLU A 130 7.05 -16.48 -24.48
N VAL A 131 5.74 -16.30 -24.69
CA VAL A 131 5.06 -15.04 -24.35
C VAL A 131 5.22 -14.73 -22.87
N ARG A 132 5.03 -15.74 -21.99
CA ARG A 132 5.22 -15.59 -20.54
C ARG A 132 6.67 -15.27 -20.16
N ALA A 133 7.64 -15.86 -20.86
CA ALA A 133 9.06 -15.56 -20.65
C ALA A 133 9.39 -14.11 -21.02
N VAL A 134 8.91 -13.64 -22.19
CA VAL A 134 9.06 -12.23 -22.61
C VAL A 134 8.37 -11.31 -21.59
N ARG A 135 7.15 -11.64 -21.16
CA ARG A 135 6.40 -10.88 -20.14
C ARG A 135 7.20 -10.75 -18.85
N ALA A 136 7.74 -11.85 -18.34
CA ALA A 136 8.54 -11.86 -17.11
C ALA A 136 9.86 -11.09 -17.26
N GLU A 137 10.52 -11.15 -18.42
CA GLU A 137 11.73 -10.37 -18.68
C GLU A 137 11.44 -8.86 -18.72
N GLU A 138 10.34 -8.45 -19.36
CA GLU A 138 9.92 -7.04 -19.37
C GLU A 138 9.57 -6.55 -17.96
N GLU A 139 8.82 -7.34 -17.17
CA GLU A 139 8.51 -7.00 -15.76
C GLU A 139 9.78 -6.90 -14.90
N ALA A 140 10.76 -7.77 -15.12
CA ALA A 140 12.02 -7.79 -14.37
C ALA A 140 12.92 -6.59 -14.67
N ARG A 141 12.75 -5.93 -15.82
CA ARG A 141 13.46 -4.68 -16.16
C ARG A 141 12.92 -3.45 -15.42
N GLY A 142 11.99 -3.65 -14.47
CA GLY A 142 11.51 -2.63 -13.54
C GLY A 142 10.48 -1.67 -14.12
N LEU A 143 9.75 -2.15 -15.14
CA LEU A 143 8.73 -1.42 -15.87
C LEU A 143 7.40 -2.19 -15.71
N SER A 144 6.33 -1.53 -15.30
CA SER A 144 5.00 -2.14 -15.18
C SER A 144 3.90 -1.30 -15.81
N GLU A 145 2.78 -1.97 -16.11
CA GLU A 145 1.52 -1.35 -16.53
C GLU A 145 1.01 -0.26 -15.57
N ALA A 146 1.45 -0.28 -14.31
CA ALA A 146 1.01 0.65 -13.29
C ALA A 146 1.75 2.00 -13.31
N GLY A 147 2.73 2.19 -14.21
CA GLY A 147 3.54 3.42 -14.24
C GLY A 147 4.40 3.60 -12.98
N LEU A 148 4.86 2.48 -12.40
CA LEU A 148 5.64 2.43 -11.17
C LEU A 148 7.11 2.18 -11.49
N ALA A 149 8.01 2.84 -10.75
CA ALA A 149 9.46 2.65 -10.90
C ALA A 149 10.03 1.86 -9.71
N LEU A 150 10.77 0.79 -10.00
CA LEU A 150 11.54 0.04 -8.98
C LEU A 150 12.90 0.70 -8.71
N VAL A 151 13.47 0.42 -7.55
CA VAL A 151 14.86 0.79 -7.24
C VAL A 151 15.84 0.20 -8.28
N SER A 152 15.58 -1.03 -8.75
CA SER A 152 16.41 -1.69 -9.77
C SER A 152 16.37 -1.02 -11.15
N ALA A 153 15.38 -0.16 -11.42
CA ALA A 153 15.26 0.57 -12.69
C ALA A 153 16.27 1.71 -12.80
N ALA A 154 16.79 2.23 -11.68
CA ALA A 154 17.86 3.22 -11.68
C ALA A 154 19.22 2.56 -11.98
N GLU A 155 20.02 3.19 -12.83
CA GLU A 155 21.34 2.68 -13.24
C GLU A 155 22.44 3.12 -12.27
N ASP A 156 22.36 4.35 -11.77
CA ASP A 156 23.33 4.94 -10.84
C ASP A 156 22.94 4.76 -9.36
N ALA A 157 23.94 4.80 -8.49
CA ALA A 157 23.74 4.55 -7.06
C ALA A 157 23.02 5.71 -6.34
N ALA A 158 23.14 6.95 -6.83
CA ALA A 158 22.54 8.12 -6.19
C ALA A 158 21.02 8.11 -6.38
N LEU A 159 20.56 7.83 -7.61
CA LEU A 159 19.16 7.70 -7.94
C LEU A 159 18.52 6.48 -7.24
N ARG A 160 19.22 5.35 -7.13
CA ARG A 160 18.75 4.21 -6.31
C ARG A 160 18.50 4.61 -4.87
N ALA A 161 19.48 5.24 -4.23
CA ALA A 161 19.35 5.67 -2.83
C ALA A 161 18.25 6.72 -2.66
N PHE A 162 18.05 7.60 -3.65
CA PHE A 162 16.96 8.56 -3.66
C PHE A 162 15.59 7.87 -3.79
N ILE A 163 15.43 6.89 -4.70
CA ILE A 163 14.20 6.10 -4.83
C ILE A 163 13.88 5.38 -3.52
N GLU A 164 14.87 4.77 -2.86
CA GLU A 164 14.67 4.13 -1.54
C GLU A 164 14.15 5.12 -0.50
N ARG A 165 14.67 6.35 -0.46
CA ARG A 165 14.16 7.40 0.44
C ARG A 165 12.77 7.86 0.05
N VAL A 166 12.47 8.00 -1.24
CA VAL A 166 11.10 8.29 -1.71
C VAL A 166 10.13 7.21 -1.26
N ILE A 167 10.52 5.93 -1.27
CA ILE A 167 9.70 4.84 -0.74
C ILE A 167 9.45 5.01 0.77
N VAL A 168 10.48 5.36 1.54
CA VAL A 168 10.36 5.56 3.00
C VAL A 168 9.49 6.77 3.34
N ILE A 169 9.61 7.88 2.61
CA ILE A 169 8.89 9.12 2.88
C ILE A 169 7.49 9.10 2.25
N GLY A 170 7.44 8.91 0.94
CA GLY A 170 6.24 8.99 0.12
C GLY A 170 5.34 7.76 0.21
N GLY A 171 5.87 6.63 0.67
CA GLY A 171 5.19 5.34 0.71
C GLY A 171 5.53 4.45 -0.49
N ALA A 172 5.47 3.14 -0.26
CA ALA A 172 5.67 2.13 -1.30
C ALA A 172 4.34 1.73 -1.94
N GLU A 173 4.35 1.53 -3.25
CA GLU A 173 3.29 0.83 -3.95
C GLU A 173 3.75 -0.56 -4.38
N ALA A 174 2.82 -1.51 -4.41
CA ALA A 174 3.13 -2.88 -4.79
C ALA A 174 3.26 -2.98 -6.31
N HIS A 175 4.49 -3.22 -6.77
CA HIS A 175 4.74 -3.57 -8.17
C HIS A 175 4.14 -4.96 -8.49
N PRO A 176 3.77 -5.26 -9.75
CA PRO A 176 3.33 -6.60 -10.15
C PRO A 176 4.31 -7.73 -9.82
N THR A 177 5.60 -7.42 -9.67
CA THR A 177 6.64 -8.37 -9.22
C THR A 177 6.63 -8.62 -7.71
N GLY A 178 5.76 -7.95 -6.95
CA GLY A 178 5.70 -7.98 -5.48
C GLY A 178 6.74 -7.08 -4.79
N GLN A 179 7.60 -6.40 -5.54
CA GLN A 179 8.62 -5.50 -5.00
C GLN A 179 8.05 -4.10 -4.73
N PRO A 180 8.59 -3.37 -3.74
CA PRO A 180 8.19 -2.00 -3.47
C PRO A 180 8.64 -1.07 -4.60
N ALA A 181 7.73 -0.23 -5.07
CA ALA A 181 7.98 0.74 -6.14
C ALA A 181 7.51 2.14 -5.76
N VAL A 182 8.01 3.13 -6.50
CA VAL A 182 7.55 4.53 -6.41
C VAL A 182 6.58 4.85 -7.52
N SER A 183 5.60 5.70 -7.20
CA SER A 183 4.70 6.34 -8.17
C SER A 183 4.98 7.84 -8.23
N ALA A 184 4.35 8.52 -9.20
CA ALA A 184 4.36 9.99 -9.25
C ALA A 184 3.81 10.62 -7.96
N ALA A 185 2.72 10.05 -7.41
CA ALA A 185 2.12 10.55 -6.18
C ALA A 185 3.03 10.35 -4.96
N SER A 186 3.73 9.22 -4.90
CA SER A 186 4.71 8.94 -3.83
C SER A 186 5.91 9.89 -3.92
N LEU A 187 6.42 10.15 -5.12
CA LEU A 187 7.47 11.14 -5.36
C LEU A 187 7.05 12.55 -4.93
N ASP A 188 5.89 13.01 -5.38
CA ASP A 188 5.41 14.37 -5.05
C ASP A 188 5.17 14.53 -3.55
N ARG A 189 4.64 13.51 -2.87
CA ARG A 189 4.52 13.48 -1.41
C ARG A 189 5.89 13.59 -0.74
N ALA A 190 6.86 12.79 -1.18
CA ALA A 190 8.20 12.80 -0.62
C ALA A 190 8.87 14.18 -0.76
N LEU A 191 8.75 14.80 -1.93
CA LEU A 191 9.27 16.14 -2.19
C LEU A 191 8.56 17.22 -1.33
N ALA A 192 7.24 17.14 -1.18
CA ALA A 192 6.48 18.07 -0.35
C ALA A 192 6.85 17.95 1.14
N GLU A 193 6.96 16.73 1.67
CA GLU A 193 7.38 16.49 3.05
C GLU A 193 8.83 16.94 3.30
N ALA A 194 9.73 16.65 2.36
CA ALA A 194 11.11 17.11 2.40
C ALA A 194 11.19 18.64 2.41
N ALA A 195 10.45 19.32 1.53
CA ALA A 195 10.42 20.77 1.45
C ALA A 195 9.86 21.40 2.75
N ALA A 196 8.80 20.81 3.32
CA ALA A 196 8.25 21.25 4.60
C ALA A 196 9.26 21.09 5.75
N TRP A 197 10.02 19.99 5.76
CA TRP A 197 11.07 19.75 6.75
C TRP A 197 12.19 20.78 6.64
N VAL A 198 12.71 21.02 5.43
CA VAL A 198 13.75 22.03 5.19
C VAL A 198 13.26 23.44 5.54
N ALA A 199 12.06 23.80 5.11
CA ALA A 199 11.47 25.12 5.41
C ALA A 199 11.32 25.36 6.92
N TRP A 200 10.93 24.34 7.70
CA TRP A 200 10.84 24.46 9.14
C TRP A 200 12.21 24.67 9.80
N VAL A 201 13.25 23.93 9.36
CA VAL A 201 14.62 24.12 9.85
C VAL A 201 15.14 25.51 9.48
N ASP A 202 14.95 25.94 8.23
CA ASP A 202 15.40 27.24 7.73
C ASP A 202 14.71 28.40 8.47
N ALA A 203 13.42 28.27 8.79
CA ALA A 203 12.70 29.27 9.60
C ALA A 203 13.31 29.42 11.01
N GLY A 204 13.79 28.34 11.61
CA GLY A 204 14.48 28.38 12.91
C GLY A 204 15.85 29.06 12.82
N ILE A 205 16.58 28.84 11.72
CA ILE A 205 17.90 29.44 11.49
C ILE A 205 17.78 30.94 11.13
N ALA A 206 16.81 31.31 10.30
CA ALA A 206 16.63 32.68 9.81
C ALA A 206 16.39 33.69 10.95
N ASP A 207 15.72 33.26 12.01
CA ASP A 207 15.50 34.05 13.24
C ASP A 207 16.16 33.39 14.45
N ALA A 208 17.37 32.82 14.26
CA ALA A 208 18.08 32.09 15.31
C ALA A 208 18.28 32.91 16.59
N ALA A 209 18.47 34.23 16.49
CA ALA A 209 18.63 35.09 17.67
C ALA A 209 17.38 35.10 18.59
N THR A 210 16.18 34.93 18.01
CA THR A 210 14.91 34.95 18.73
C THR A 210 14.39 33.53 19.01
N VAL A 211 14.51 32.63 18.03
CA VAL A 211 14.04 31.24 18.10
C VAL A 211 15.02 30.37 18.87
N LEU A 212 16.32 30.56 18.69
CA LEU A 212 17.39 29.78 19.34
C LEU A 212 18.31 30.70 20.15
N PRO A 213 17.80 31.41 21.18
CA PRO A 213 18.56 32.42 21.91
C PRO A 213 19.84 31.88 22.57
N LEU A 214 19.96 30.57 22.76
CA LEU A 214 21.16 29.88 23.27
C LEU A 214 21.78 28.90 22.25
N GLY A 215 21.42 29.00 20.97
CA GLY A 215 21.78 28.00 19.96
C GLY A 215 21.27 26.61 20.34
N ASP A 216 22.13 25.61 20.23
CA ASP A 216 21.84 24.19 20.51
C ASP A 216 21.37 23.96 21.97
N SER A 217 21.76 24.82 22.92
CA SER A 217 21.37 24.72 24.33
C SER A 217 19.97 25.28 24.63
N THR A 218 19.24 25.80 23.62
CA THR A 218 17.90 26.36 23.83
C THR A 218 16.89 25.28 24.26
N GLU A 219 16.97 24.07 23.68
CA GLU A 219 16.12 22.93 24.07
C GLU A 219 16.39 22.53 25.53
N ASP A 220 17.66 22.48 25.95
CA ASP A 220 18.05 22.16 27.32
C ASP A 220 17.52 23.18 28.33
N ALA A 221 17.51 24.47 27.97
CA ALA A 221 16.97 25.53 28.80
C ALA A 221 15.44 25.43 28.95
N LEU A 222 14.73 25.10 27.87
CA LEU A 222 13.29 24.84 27.92
C LEU A 222 12.99 23.59 28.76
N ALA A 223 13.71 22.49 28.55
CA ALA A 223 13.54 21.24 29.29
C ALA A 223 13.76 21.45 30.81
N ALA A 224 14.77 22.24 31.19
CA ALA A 224 15.01 22.58 32.59
C ALA A 224 13.85 23.38 33.23
N LEU A 225 13.19 24.24 32.45
CA LEU A 225 12.00 24.96 32.89
C LEU A 225 10.76 24.07 32.98
N GLU A 226 10.53 23.22 31.98
CA GLU A 226 9.40 22.29 31.93
C GLU A 226 9.46 21.28 33.09
N ALA A 227 10.65 20.77 33.42
CA ALA A 227 10.88 19.78 34.48
C ALA A 227 10.39 20.21 35.88
N ILE A 228 10.37 21.52 36.17
CA ILE A 228 9.94 22.05 37.48
C ILE A 228 8.81 23.08 37.39
N SER A 229 8.16 23.21 36.24
CA SER A 229 7.11 24.21 36.01
C SER A 229 5.96 24.11 37.03
N ASP A 230 5.46 22.89 37.27
CA ASP A 230 4.37 22.65 38.24
C ASP A 230 4.81 22.94 39.67
N LYS A 231 6.06 22.61 40.00
CA LYS A 231 6.64 22.87 41.32
C LYS A 231 6.92 24.34 41.57
N LEU A 232 7.36 25.08 40.56
CA LEU A 232 7.45 26.54 40.62
C LEU A 232 6.07 27.15 40.87
N HIS A 233 5.05 26.69 40.13
CA HIS A 233 3.68 27.15 40.32
C HIS A 233 3.19 26.90 41.76
N GLN A 234 3.37 25.67 42.27
CA GLN A 234 3.05 25.30 43.65
C GLN A 234 3.79 26.18 44.66
N TYR A 235 5.12 26.32 44.54
CA TYR A 235 5.94 27.10 45.46
C TYR A 235 5.42 28.54 45.56
N PHE A 236 5.23 29.20 44.42
CA PHE A 236 4.78 30.58 44.43
C PHE A 236 3.34 30.74 44.95
N LEU A 237 2.44 29.77 44.70
CA LEU A 237 1.08 29.82 45.28
C LEU A 237 1.12 29.77 46.81
N ILE A 238 2.02 28.95 47.35
CA ILE A 238 2.23 28.89 48.80
C ILE A 238 2.85 30.19 49.30
N CYS A 239 3.81 30.78 48.58
CA CYS A 239 4.36 32.09 48.94
C CYS A 239 3.29 33.19 48.99
N ASP A 240 2.35 33.22 48.03
CA ASP A 240 1.23 34.17 48.05
C ASP A 240 0.32 33.94 49.27
N ALA A 241 0.03 32.68 49.61
CA ALA A 241 -0.74 32.35 50.81
C ALA A 241 0.00 32.79 52.09
N VAL A 242 1.32 32.59 52.16
CA VAL A 242 2.18 33.02 53.26
C VAL A 242 2.27 34.54 53.38
N ALA A 243 2.20 35.26 52.25
CA ALA A 243 2.14 36.72 52.26
C ALA A 243 0.81 37.24 52.84
N LEU A 244 -0.29 36.48 52.70
CA LEU A 244 -1.59 36.80 53.31
C LEU A 244 -1.64 36.43 54.80
N ASP A 245 -1.10 35.27 55.18
CA ASP A 245 -1.00 34.80 56.56
C ASP A 245 0.37 34.14 56.81
N PRO A 246 1.29 34.83 57.52
CA PRO A 246 2.62 34.30 57.83
C PRO A 246 2.61 32.97 58.59
N ALA A 247 1.54 32.65 59.33
CA ALA A 247 1.43 31.38 60.04
C ALA A 247 1.36 30.17 59.10
N LEU A 248 0.98 30.38 57.83
CA LEU A 248 0.93 29.32 56.81
C LEU A 248 2.32 28.84 56.39
N ALA A 249 3.40 29.58 56.65
CA ALA A 249 4.75 29.18 56.27
C ALA A 249 5.19 27.91 57.01
N ALA A 250 4.89 27.83 58.30
CA ALA A 250 5.18 26.66 59.12
C ALA A 250 4.30 25.46 58.75
N ARG A 251 3.02 25.71 58.39
CA ARG A 251 2.03 24.67 58.04
C ARG A 251 2.22 24.09 56.64
N SER A 252 2.80 24.89 55.74
CA SER A 252 3.05 24.48 54.34
C SER A 252 4.38 23.75 54.18
N TRP A 253 5.25 23.82 55.19
CA TRP A 253 6.43 22.98 55.28
C TRP A 253 6.05 21.67 55.99
N PRO A 254 6.26 20.51 55.36
CA PRO A 254 5.88 19.26 56.00
C PRO A 254 6.75 19.01 57.24
N ASP A 255 6.09 18.71 58.36
CA ASP A 255 6.69 18.48 59.68
C ASP A 255 7.10 17.01 59.90
N GLY A 256 6.98 16.18 58.86
CA GLY A 256 7.27 14.74 58.89
C GLY A 256 6.17 13.90 59.55
N ALA A 257 5.10 14.51 60.07
CA ALA A 257 4.00 13.79 60.70
C ALA A 257 3.27 12.91 59.66
N GLY A 258 3.33 11.60 59.86
CA GLY A 258 2.67 10.61 59.01
C GLY A 258 3.48 10.10 57.81
N ALA A 259 4.75 10.48 57.67
CA ALA A 259 5.66 9.89 56.69
C ALA A 259 6.58 8.84 57.35
N ASP A 260 6.64 7.63 56.80
CA ASP A 260 7.68 6.67 57.15
C ASP A 260 8.96 7.04 56.42
N LEU A 261 9.88 7.73 57.12
CA LEU A 261 11.17 8.15 56.55
C LEU A 261 12.21 7.03 56.54
N LEU A 262 11.91 5.88 57.16
CA LEU A 262 12.77 4.70 57.12
C LEU A 262 12.49 3.85 55.89
N ASP A 263 11.29 3.96 55.30
CA ASP A 263 10.96 3.37 54.01
C ASP A 263 11.41 4.29 52.85
N PRO A 264 12.33 3.84 51.96
CA PRO A 264 12.85 4.68 50.87
C PRO A 264 11.78 5.18 49.89
N VAL A 265 10.72 4.41 49.67
CA VAL A 265 9.64 4.77 48.74
C VAL A 265 8.79 5.89 49.34
N ALA A 266 8.37 5.74 50.59
CA ALA A 266 7.63 6.74 51.34
C ALA A 266 8.45 8.02 51.57
N ALA A 267 9.74 7.90 51.91
CA ALA A 267 10.66 9.03 52.05
C ALA A 267 10.80 9.82 50.73
N THR A 268 10.95 9.12 49.59
CA THR A 268 11.02 9.75 48.26
C THR A 268 9.72 10.48 47.92
N ALA A 269 8.57 9.84 48.13
CA ALA A 269 7.26 10.44 47.89
C ALA A 269 7.02 11.68 48.78
N PHE A 270 7.47 11.63 50.04
CA PHE A 270 7.41 12.75 50.97
C PHE A 270 8.22 13.95 50.45
N LEU A 271 9.48 13.74 50.09
CA LEU A 271 10.34 14.79 49.54
C LEU A 271 9.79 15.34 48.22
N ALA A 272 9.28 14.49 47.34
CA ALA A 272 8.67 14.91 46.08
C ALA A 272 7.43 15.81 46.30
N ARG A 273 6.63 15.56 47.34
CA ARG A 273 5.44 16.38 47.67
C ARG A 273 5.77 17.71 48.33
N ALA A 274 6.88 17.78 49.09
CA ALA A 274 7.29 19.00 49.78
C ALA A 274 7.57 20.17 48.80
N PRO A 275 7.40 21.45 49.23
CA PRO A 275 7.72 22.61 48.40
C PRO A 275 9.20 22.65 47.96
N LEU A 276 9.51 23.45 46.94
CA LEU A 276 10.88 23.60 46.41
C LEU A 276 11.88 24.12 47.44
N ALA A 277 11.45 25.10 48.24
CA ALA A 277 12.20 25.67 49.35
C ALA A 277 11.21 26.12 50.43
N ARG A 278 11.70 26.55 51.59
CA ARG A 278 10.83 27.15 52.60
C ARG A 278 10.14 28.37 51.98
N PRO A 279 8.79 28.41 51.94
CA PRO A 279 8.07 29.52 51.32
C PRO A 279 8.38 30.85 52.00
N ARG A 280 8.55 31.90 51.19
CA ARG A 280 8.86 33.25 51.65
C ARG A 280 7.76 34.24 51.25
N PRO A 281 7.39 35.21 52.10
CA PRO A 281 6.40 36.23 51.74
C PRO A 281 6.79 37.08 50.53
N ASP A 282 8.09 37.23 50.26
CA ASP A 282 8.60 37.99 49.11
C ASP A 282 8.59 37.20 47.79
N GLY A 283 8.20 35.92 47.82
CA GLY A 283 8.07 35.08 46.63
C GLY A 283 9.40 34.79 45.91
N VAL A 284 10.54 34.94 46.59
CA VAL A 284 11.86 34.67 46.00
C VAL A 284 12.26 33.21 46.24
N LEU A 285 12.70 32.52 45.19
CA LEU A 285 13.40 31.24 45.28
C LEU A 285 14.89 31.49 45.05
N ASP A 286 15.71 31.24 46.08
CA ASP A 286 17.16 31.35 46.00
C ASP A 286 17.76 30.00 45.62
N PRO A 287 18.33 29.85 44.40
CA PRO A 287 18.89 28.58 43.94
C PRO A 287 20.16 28.16 44.68
N THR A 288 20.79 29.07 45.44
CA THR A 288 21.98 28.78 46.25
C THR A 288 21.65 28.47 47.72
N GLY A 289 20.39 28.67 48.11
CA GLY A 289 19.89 28.42 49.46
C GLY A 289 19.50 26.97 49.72
N PRO A 290 18.85 26.70 50.87
CA PRO A 290 18.37 25.35 51.21
C PRO A 290 17.19 24.93 50.33
N ILE A 291 17.49 24.26 49.22
CA ILE A 291 16.52 23.65 48.31
C ILE A 291 16.17 22.23 48.77
N ASN A 292 14.92 21.84 48.57
CA ASN A 292 14.46 20.47 48.75
C ASN A 292 15.32 19.51 47.93
N PRO A 293 15.98 18.52 48.56
CA PRO A 293 16.90 17.60 47.87
C PRO A 293 16.29 16.88 46.67
N ALA A 294 14.99 16.59 46.67
CA ALA A 294 14.31 15.95 45.54
C ALA A 294 14.27 16.82 44.27
N TRP A 295 14.48 18.14 44.41
CA TRP A 295 14.41 19.11 43.31
C TRP A 295 15.67 19.97 43.18
N ALA A 296 16.69 19.74 44.02
CA ALA A 296 17.90 20.55 44.06
C ALA A 296 18.64 20.56 42.72
N GLU A 297 18.79 19.39 42.09
CA GLU A 297 19.41 19.27 40.77
C GLU A 297 18.61 20.02 39.69
N ALA A 298 17.28 19.91 39.71
CA ALA A 298 16.42 20.54 38.73
C ALA A 298 16.38 22.08 38.89
N VAL A 299 16.40 22.59 40.13
CA VAL A 299 16.52 24.03 40.42
C VAL A 299 17.89 24.55 39.98
N ALA A 300 18.97 23.81 40.26
CA ALA A 300 20.31 24.15 39.79
C ALA A 300 20.40 24.15 38.26
N ALA A 301 19.80 23.15 37.59
CA ALA A 301 19.74 23.06 36.14
C ALA A 301 18.96 24.24 35.53
N LEU A 302 17.81 24.62 36.11
CA LEU A 302 17.08 25.81 35.67
C LEU A 302 17.91 27.09 35.84
N ALA A 303 18.60 27.24 36.97
CA ALA A 303 19.44 28.39 37.25
C ALA A 303 20.60 28.50 36.24
N GLN A 304 21.30 27.40 35.99
CA GLN A 304 22.49 27.36 35.13
C GLN A 304 22.17 27.37 33.64
N ARG A 305 21.19 26.58 33.20
CA ARG A 305 20.91 26.36 31.78
C ARG A 305 19.97 27.40 31.18
N ALA A 306 19.13 28.04 32.00
CA ALA A 306 18.13 28.99 31.50
C ALA A 306 18.29 30.39 32.10
N PHE A 307 18.30 30.55 33.42
CA PHE A 307 18.33 31.87 34.07
C PHE A 307 19.63 32.63 33.82
N ALA A 308 20.78 32.06 34.18
CA ALA A 308 22.08 32.70 34.02
C ALA A 308 22.34 33.18 32.56
N PRO A 309 22.13 32.36 31.51
CA PRO A 309 22.43 32.79 30.15
C PRO A 309 21.37 33.71 29.53
N LEU A 310 20.09 33.62 29.92
CA LEU A 310 19.01 34.43 29.30
C LEU A 310 18.64 35.70 30.06
N LEU A 311 18.79 35.68 31.39
CA LEU A 311 18.35 36.75 32.30
C LEU A 311 19.48 37.25 33.22
N GLY A 312 20.64 36.58 33.27
CA GLY A 312 21.73 36.90 34.19
C GLY A 312 21.48 36.40 35.62
N GLU A 313 22.33 36.83 36.56
CA GLU A 313 22.21 36.53 37.99
C GLU A 313 21.03 37.28 38.62
N THR A 314 19.82 36.78 38.39
CA THR A 314 18.57 37.35 38.90
C THR A 314 17.86 36.35 39.81
N PRO A 315 17.14 36.84 40.85
CA PRO A 315 16.38 35.96 41.72
C PRO A 315 15.26 35.26 40.95
N ILE A 316 15.01 33.99 41.27
CA ILE A 316 13.90 33.22 40.67
C ILE A 316 12.60 33.66 41.35
N THR A 317 11.75 34.37 40.61
CA THR A 317 10.47 34.93 41.05
C THR A 317 9.40 34.68 40.00
N ARG A 318 8.11 34.89 40.32
CA ARG A 318 7.04 34.83 39.31
C ARG A 318 7.32 35.75 38.10
N VAL A 319 7.90 36.93 38.35
CA VAL A 319 8.19 37.93 37.31
C VAL A 319 9.33 37.45 36.41
N THR A 320 10.43 36.98 36.99
CA THR A 320 11.59 36.51 36.22
C THR A 320 11.31 35.18 35.51
N VAL A 321 10.50 34.29 36.09
CA VAL A 321 9.99 33.08 35.39
C VAL A 321 9.09 33.46 34.21
N LYS A 322 8.22 34.48 34.35
CA LYS A 322 7.42 34.98 33.23
C LYS A 322 8.30 35.59 32.13
N ALA A 323 9.35 36.33 32.49
CA ALA A 323 10.32 36.88 31.54
C ALA A 323 11.09 35.76 30.81
N LEU A 324 11.50 34.70 31.53
CA LEU A 324 12.15 33.53 30.93
C LEU A 324 11.23 32.84 29.92
N ARG A 325 9.97 32.60 30.29
CA ARG A 325 8.96 32.04 29.38
C ARG A 325 8.78 32.89 28.13
N ALA A 326 8.80 34.22 28.26
CA ALA A 326 8.71 35.12 27.13
C ALA A 326 9.92 35.00 26.19
N LYS A 327 11.14 34.85 26.72
CA LYS A 327 12.35 34.62 25.91
C LYS A 327 12.36 33.28 25.18
N LEU A 328 11.73 32.26 25.74
CA LEU A 328 11.62 30.92 25.13
C LEU A 328 10.36 30.74 24.27
N ALA A 329 9.45 31.74 24.22
CA ALA A 329 8.16 31.60 23.56
C ALA A 329 8.28 31.34 22.05
N ALA A 330 9.21 32.02 21.38
CA ALA A 330 9.46 31.83 19.95
C ALA A 330 9.98 30.42 19.65
N PHE A 331 10.88 29.89 20.50
CA PHE A 331 11.35 28.51 20.42
C PHE A 331 10.21 27.51 20.58
N VAL A 332 9.35 27.69 21.59
CA VAL A 332 8.19 26.82 21.83
C VAL A 332 7.24 26.81 20.64
N ALA A 333 6.94 27.98 20.07
CA ALA A 333 6.08 28.09 18.90
C ALA A 333 6.70 27.41 17.67
N TRP A 334 7.99 27.62 17.44
CA TRP A 334 8.73 26.95 16.36
C TRP A 334 8.77 25.43 16.54
N ARG A 335 9.11 24.93 17.74
CA ARG A 335 9.11 23.50 18.09
C ARG A 335 7.74 22.86 17.87
N ALA A 336 6.66 23.55 18.24
CA ALA A 336 5.29 23.08 18.02
C ALA A 336 4.89 23.03 16.54
N ALA A 337 5.50 23.85 15.68
CA ALA A 337 5.27 23.85 14.24
C ALA A 337 6.06 22.78 13.47
N ARG A 338 6.83 21.93 14.17
CA ARG A 338 7.63 20.87 13.55
C ARG A 338 6.74 19.91 12.75
N PRO A 339 7.02 19.67 11.45
CA PRO A 339 6.29 18.69 10.66
C PRO A 339 6.37 17.28 11.29
N THR A 340 5.23 16.60 11.38
CA THR A 340 5.11 15.20 11.83
C THR A 340 5.11 14.25 10.63
N THR A 341 6.08 14.42 9.75
CA THR A 341 6.21 13.73 8.46
C THR A 341 7.36 12.72 8.50
N LYS A 342 7.39 11.78 7.54
CA LYS A 342 8.47 10.79 7.47
C LYS A 342 9.80 11.44 7.09
N ALA A 343 9.76 12.51 6.29
CA ALA A 343 10.95 13.30 5.97
C ALA A 343 11.61 13.91 7.23
N ALA A 344 10.82 14.29 8.24
CA ALA A 344 11.34 14.84 9.50
C ALA A 344 12.04 13.81 10.39
N GLU A 345 12.00 12.51 10.06
CA GLU A 345 12.77 11.46 10.75
C GLU A 345 14.18 11.30 10.17
N LEU A 346 14.48 11.93 9.01
CA LEU A 346 15.75 11.80 8.31
C LEU A 346 16.74 12.93 8.63
N PRO A 347 18.06 12.69 8.50
CA PRO A 347 19.08 13.73 8.63
C PRO A 347 18.85 14.89 7.63
N ILE A 348 18.84 16.12 8.15
CA ILE A 348 18.50 17.32 7.37
C ILE A 348 19.49 17.58 6.22
N ASP A 349 20.76 17.20 6.38
CA ASP A 349 21.80 17.32 5.37
C ASP A 349 21.51 16.45 4.14
N ILE A 350 21.04 15.21 4.36
CA ILE A 350 20.64 14.31 3.28
C ILE A 350 19.41 14.87 2.55
N VAL A 351 18.38 15.29 3.30
CA VAL A 351 17.14 15.82 2.71
C VAL A 351 17.40 17.10 1.91
N ARG A 352 18.29 17.98 2.39
CA ARG A 352 18.72 19.17 1.64
C ARG A 352 19.48 18.82 0.37
N ALA A 353 20.40 17.85 0.43
CA ALA A 353 21.16 17.41 -0.73
C ALA A 353 20.22 16.86 -1.82
N ASP A 354 19.25 16.02 -1.43
CA ASP A 354 18.25 15.46 -2.34
C ASP A 354 17.37 16.53 -3.00
N LEU A 355 16.92 17.53 -2.24
CA LEU A 355 16.12 18.63 -2.78
C LEU A 355 16.92 19.58 -3.68
N ALA A 356 18.20 19.79 -3.38
CA ALA A 356 19.07 20.65 -4.17
C ALA A 356 19.39 20.02 -5.54
N ASP A 357 19.50 18.69 -5.59
CA ASP A 357 19.74 17.96 -6.83
C ASP A 357 18.44 17.69 -7.60
N THR A 358 18.02 18.69 -8.37
CA THR A 358 16.85 18.58 -9.26
C THR A 358 16.96 17.45 -10.28
N ALA A 359 18.16 16.94 -10.58
CA ALA A 359 18.34 15.82 -11.51
C ALA A 359 17.84 14.50 -10.92
N LEU A 360 17.87 14.31 -9.59
CA LEU A 360 17.31 13.12 -8.94
C LEU A 360 15.80 13.03 -9.15
N ALA A 361 15.07 14.12 -8.86
CA ALA A 361 13.62 14.16 -9.08
C ALA A 361 13.25 14.04 -10.57
N ALA A 362 14.04 14.65 -11.46
CA ALA A 362 13.85 14.50 -12.91
C ALA A 362 14.10 13.05 -13.36
N GLY A 363 15.14 12.40 -12.85
CA GLY A 363 15.46 11.00 -13.15
C GLY A 363 14.36 10.03 -12.72
N VAL A 364 13.77 10.22 -11.53
CA VAL A 364 12.60 9.41 -11.13
C VAL A 364 11.41 9.65 -12.05
N ARG A 365 11.12 10.91 -12.43
CA ARG A 365 10.04 11.20 -13.39
C ARG A 365 10.29 10.57 -14.76
N GLU A 366 11.54 10.55 -15.23
CA GLU A 366 11.91 9.88 -16.48
C GLU A 366 11.70 8.36 -16.37
N LEU A 367 12.09 7.74 -15.26
CA LEU A 367 11.83 6.31 -15.03
C LEU A 367 10.32 6.00 -14.99
N LEU A 368 9.53 6.86 -14.36
CA LEU A 368 8.07 6.74 -14.34
C LEU A 368 7.47 6.88 -15.75
N GLN A 369 7.94 7.85 -16.54
CA GLN A 369 7.50 8.02 -17.93
C GLN A 369 7.90 6.82 -18.79
N ARG A 370 9.13 6.32 -18.65
CA ARG A 370 9.59 5.10 -19.34
C ARG A 370 8.74 3.90 -18.95
N SER A 371 8.34 3.78 -17.68
CA SER A 371 7.41 2.73 -17.24
C SER A 371 6.04 2.89 -17.89
N HIS A 372 5.52 4.11 -17.99
CA HIS A 372 4.26 4.39 -18.66
C HIS A 372 4.32 4.07 -20.16
N ASP A 373 5.39 4.45 -20.85
CA ASP A 373 5.57 4.16 -22.28
C ASP A 373 5.75 2.66 -22.52
N ALA A 374 6.43 1.95 -21.61
CA ALA A 374 6.55 0.49 -21.64
C ALA A 374 5.21 -0.22 -21.36
N ALA A 375 4.32 0.35 -20.55
CA ALA A 375 2.97 -0.19 -20.30
C ALA A 375 2.19 -0.39 -21.60
N VAL A 376 2.33 0.53 -22.57
CA VAL A 376 1.66 0.43 -23.89
C VAL A 376 2.20 -0.76 -24.71
N ALA A 377 3.49 -1.07 -24.59
CA ALA A 377 4.07 -2.25 -25.21
C ALA A 377 3.65 -3.55 -24.48
N PHE A 378 3.43 -3.46 -23.17
CA PHE A 378 3.06 -4.57 -22.31
C PHE A 378 1.60 -5.02 -22.49
N ASP A 379 0.66 -4.08 -22.67
CA ASP A 379 -0.74 -4.38 -23.01
C ASP A 379 -0.83 -5.32 -24.23
N GLY A 380 0.06 -5.12 -25.21
CA GLY A 380 0.19 -5.99 -26.37
C GLY A 380 0.58 -7.42 -25.99
N ILE A 381 1.54 -7.60 -25.09
CA ILE A 381 2.01 -8.92 -24.62
C ILE A 381 0.91 -9.62 -23.82
N VAL A 382 0.21 -8.89 -22.95
CA VAL A 382 -0.96 -9.41 -22.19
C VAL A 382 -2.05 -9.86 -23.15
N SER A 383 -2.34 -9.07 -24.17
CA SER A 383 -3.32 -9.43 -25.20
C SER A 383 -2.87 -10.64 -26.02
N LEU A 384 -1.58 -10.80 -26.27
CA LEU A 384 -1.03 -11.97 -26.95
C LEU A 384 -1.16 -13.24 -26.09
N GLU A 385 -0.87 -13.14 -24.80
CA GLU A 385 -1.11 -14.22 -23.83
C GLU A 385 -2.60 -14.59 -23.78
N ARG A 386 -3.49 -13.58 -23.71
CA ARG A 386 -4.95 -13.76 -23.74
C ARG A 386 -5.39 -14.51 -25.00
N LEU A 387 -4.87 -14.14 -26.17
CA LEU A 387 -5.24 -14.81 -27.43
C LEU A 387 -4.84 -16.29 -27.42
N ILE A 388 -3.63 -16.62 -26.99
CA ILE A 388 -3.17 -18.01 -26.94
C ILE A 388 -3.96 -18.81 -25.89
N LEU A 389 -4.24 -18.21 -24.73
CA LEU A 389 -5.07 -18.83 -23.70
C LEU A 389 -6.50 -19.08 -24.19
N ASN A 390 -7.09 -18.13 -24.91
CA ASN A 390 -8.39 -18.33 -25.54
C ASN A 390 -8.33 -19.44 -26.59
N GLN A 391 -7.30 -19.45 -27.45
CA GLN A 391 -7.06 -20.52 -28.42
C GLN A 391 -7.04 -21.90 -27.76
N GLN A 392 -6.32 -22.03 -26.65
CA GLN A 392 -6.14 -23.28 -25.93
C GLN A 392 -7.40 -23.72 -25.17
N ASN A 393 -8.15 -22.78 -24.59
CA ASN A 393 -9.11 -23.10 -23.54
C ASN A 393 -10.58 -22.83 -23.88
N LEU A 394 -10.87 -21.96 -24.85
CA LEU A 394 -12.22 -21.41 -25.02
C LEU A 394 -13.24 -22.47 -25.45
N LEU A 395 -12.88 -23.40 -26.34
CA LEU A 395 -13.78 -24.53 -26.69
C LEU A 395 -14.03 -25.45 -25.49
N ARG A 396 -13.00 -25.73 -24.69
CA ARG A 396 -13.12 -26.54 -23.47
C ARG A 396 -14.00 -25.86 -22.42
N LEU A 397 -13.87 -24.53 -22.28
CA LEU A 397 -14.71 -23.74 -21.39
C LEU A 397 -16.18 -23.83 -21.81
N VAL A 398 -16.51 -23.51 -23.07
CA VAL A 398 -17.92 -23.49 -23.50
C VAL A 398 -18.56 -24.88 -23.46
N ASN A 399 -17.79 -25.96 -23.67
CA ASN A 399 -18.29 -27.33 -23.49
C ASN A 399 -18.52 -27.72 -22.04
N SER A 400 -17.90 -27.03 -21.09
CA SER A 400 -18.07 -27.21 -19.64
C SER A 400 -18.90 -26.11 -18.97
N PHE A 401 -19.45 -25.16 -19.72
CA PHE A 401 -20.20 -24.02 -19.19
C PHE A 401 -21.48 -23.74 -19.98
N ALA A 402 -21.35 -23.49 -21.29
CA ALA A 402 -22.48 -23.19 -22.16
C ALA A 402 -23.28 -24.45 -22.51
N ALA A 403 -22.59 -25.52 -22.91
CA ALA A 403 -23.23 -26.75 -23.35
C ALA A 403 -23.24 -27.86 -22.29
N ASN A 404 -22.27 -27.89 -21.37
CA ASN A 404 -22.04 -28.99 -20.43
C ASN A 404 -21.93 -30.37 -21.11
N LEU A 405 -21.44 -30.47 -22.35
CA LEU A 405 -21.23 -31.74 -23.03
C LEU A 405 -20.21 -32.61 -22.30
N ASP A 406 -19.17 -31.99 -21.74
CA ASP A 406 -18.10 -32.70 -21.02
C ASP A 406 -18.64 -33.42 -19.77
N LEU A 407 -19.78 -32.99 -19.20
CA LEU A 407 -20.41 -33.67 -18.06
C LEU A 407 -21.00 -35.04 -18.43
N TYR A 408 -21.40 -35.19 -19.69
CA TYR A 408 -22.02 -36.42 -20.20
C TYR A 408 -21.01 -37.33 -20.91
N ASP A 409 -19.77 -36.86 -21.12
CA ASP A 409 -18.70 -37.63 -21.76
C ASP A 409 -17.85 -38.34 -20.71
N THR A 410 -17.97 -39.67 -20.64
CA THR A 410 -17.19 -40.52 -19.72
C THR A 410 -15.68 -40.52 -19.98
N GLY A 411 -15.24 -40.07 -21.16
CA GLY A 411 -13.83 -39.96 -21.53
C GLY A 411 -13.20 -38.60 -21.17
N ARG A 412 -14.00 -37.64 -20.71
CA ARG A 412 -13.55 -36.28 -20.38
C ARG A 412 -13.93 -35.91 -18.94
N THR A 413 -13.43 -34.77 -18.50
CA THR A 413 -13.74 -34.19 -17.20
C THR A 413 -14.18 -32.76 -17.43
N ALA A 414 -15.41 -32.45 -17.05
CA ALA A 414 -15.94 -31.10 -17.12
C ALA A 414 -15.15 -30.19 -16.19
N GLN A 415 -15.01 -28.92 -16.56
CA GLN A 415 -14.11 -28.02 -15.84
C GLN A 415 -14.60 -27.69 -14.42
N PHE A 416 -15.86 -27.96 -14.11
CA PHE A 416 -16.43 -27.78 -12.77
C PHE A 416 -16.42 -29.06 -11.90
N GLU A 417 -15.86 -30.18 -12.38
CA GLU A 417 -15.78 -31.40 -11.59
C GLU A 417 -14.65 -31.36 -10.54
N GLU A 418 -15.02 -31.66 -9.29
CA GLU A 418 -14.22 -31.59 -8.06
C GLU A 418 -13.80 -32.99 -7.58
N GLY A 419 -13.28 -33.79 -8.51
CA GLY A 419 -12.71 -35.10 -8.22
C GLY A 419 -13.73 -36.23 -8.09
N THR A 420 -13.41 -37.24 -7.29
CA THR A 420 -14.17 -38.49 -7.24
C THR A 420 -14.28 -39.00 -5.79
N LEU A 421 -15.48 -39.43 -5.41
CA LEU A 421 -15.76 -40.13 -4.17
C LEU A 421 -16.08 -41.60 -4.46
N VAL A 422 -15.45 -42.54 -3.74
CA VAL A 422 -15.79 -43.97 -3.80
C VAL A 422 -16.45 -44.36 -2.48
N VAL A 423 -17.70 -44.82 -2.53
CA VAL A 423 -18.46 -45.29 -1.37
C VAL A 423 -19.38 -46.44 -1.80
N ASP A 424 -19.49 -47.47 -0.97
CA ASP A 424 -20.29 -48.69 -1.22
C ASP A 424 -20.01 -49.36 -2.57
N GLY A 425 -18.74 -49.40 -2.98
CA GLY A 425 -18.31 -49.97 -4.27
C GLY A 425 -18.76 -49.17 -5.49
N ARG A 426 -19.27 -47.95 -5.30
CA ARG A 426 -19.69 -47.05 -6.38
C ARG A 426 -18.77 -45.84 -6.46
N ARG A 427 -18.52 -45.38 -7.68
CA ARG A 427 -17.74 -44.18 -7.99
C ARG A 427 -18.69 -43.04 -8.30
N PHE A 428 -18.54 -41.93 -7.59
CA PHE A 428 -19.29 -40.69 -7.81
C PHE A 428 -18.30 -39.60 -8.25
N SER A 429 -18.49 -39.02 -9.44
CA SER A 429 -17.79 -37.79 -9.81
C SER A 429 -18.47 -36.62 -9.09
N LEU A 430 -17.69 -35.86 -8.33
CA LEU A 430 -18.19 -34.67 -7.64
C LEU A 430 -18.15 -33.50 -8.64
N ALA A 431 -19.20 -32.68 -8.65
CA ALA A 431 -19.31 -31.52 -9.53
C ALA A 431 -19.02 -30.24 -8.74
N VAL A 432 -19.98 -29.31 -8.69
CA VAL A 432 -19.82 -27.97 -8.15
C VAL A 432 -19.44 -27.96 -6.66
N ARG A 433 -18.32 -27.29 -6.33
CA ARG A 433 -17.90 -27.03 -4.97
C ARG A 433 -18.88 -26.12 -4.24
N VAL A 434 -19.29 -26.54 -3.04
CA VAL A 434 -20.13 -25.73 -2.13
C VAL A 434 -19.26 -25.16 -1.01
N PRO A 435 -18.85 -23.88 -1.06
CA PRO A 435 -17.95 -23.29 -0.07
C PRO A 435 -18.64 -23.06 1.29
N ASP A 436 -19.93 -22.73 1.28
CA ASP A 436 -20.75 -22.55 2.49
C ASP A 436 -21.93 -23.54 2.46
N ARG A 437 -21.74 -24.66 3.17
CA ARG A 437 -22.73 -25.73 3.26
C ARG A 437 -24.02 -25.27 3.92
N ALA A 438 -23.96 -24.45 4.97
CA ALA A 438 -25.14 -24.02 5.72
C ALA A 438 -26.02 -23.10 4.87
N ARG A 439 -25.41 -22.15 4.15
CA ARG A 439 -26.11 -21.28 3.22
C ARG A 439 -26.72 -22.06 2.05
N HIS A 440 -25.99 -23.02 1.50
CA HIS A 440 -26.48 -23.86 0.42
C HIS A 440 -27.69 -24.70 0.87
N GLU A 441 -27.62 -25.33 2.04
CA GLU A 441 -28.75 -26.07 2.61
C GLU A 441 -29.98 -25.18 2.81
N ALA A 442 -29.79 -23.95 3.31
CA ALA A 442 -30.88 -22.99 3.47
C ALA A 442 -31.46 -22.50 2.13
N PHE A 443 -30.68 -22.50 1.04
CA PHE A 443 -31.14 -22.19 -0.31
C PHE A 443 -31.95 -23.36 -0.89
N CYS A 444 -31.43 -24.60 -0.80
CA CYS A 444 -32.11 -25.80 -1.29
C CYS A 444 -33.48 -26.00 -0.61
N LYS A 445 -33.59 -25.71 0.70
CA LYS A 445 -34.88 -25.76 1.42
C LYS A 445 -35.92 -24.74 0.91
N ARG A 446 -35.49 -23.69 0.22
CA ARG A 446 -36.37 -22.63 -0.35
C ARG A 446 -36.68 -22.85 -1.83
N GLY A 447 -35.94 -23.71 -2.53
CA GLY A 447 -36.15 -23.99 -3.95
C GLY A 447 -37.25 -25.03 -4.18
N THR A 448 -38.29 -24.68 -4.93
CA THR A 448 -39.38 -25.58 -5.38
C THR A 448 -39.03 -26.38 -6.65
N LEU A 449 -37.75 -26.54 -6.97
CA LEU A 449 -37.30 -27.31 -8.13
C LEU A 449 -36.86 -28.71 -7.70
N LEU A 450 -37.85 -29.60 -7.54
CA LEU A 450 -37.72 -31.05 -7.71
C LEU A 450 -38.72 -31.50 -8.77
#